data_AF-A0A679K6D5-F1
#
_entry.id   AF-A0A679K6D5-F1
#
_cell.length_a   1.000
_cell.length_b   1.000
_cell.length_c   1.000
_cell.angle_alpha   90.00
_cell.angle_beta   90.00
_cell.angle_gamma   90.00
#
_symmetry.space_group_name_H-M   'P 1'
#
loop_
_entity.id
_entity.type
_entity.pdbx_description
1 polymer ?
#
loop_
_entity_poly.entity_id
_entity_poly.type
_entity_poly.pdbx_seq_one_letter_code
_entity_poly.pdbx_strand_id
1 'polypeptide(L)' 'MQFTVGFKSEGKLGHVLIDGDDALVAALKLKAKCPAATIMYVRPRNRRGDNRHPPLPALSPN' A
#
# COMPACT_ATOMS: atom_id res chain seq x y z
N MET A 1 -8.96 1.88 -10.34
CA MET A 1 -8.34 0.53 -10.21
C MET A 1 -7.76 0.36 -8.81
N GLN A 2 -7.38 -0.86 -8.42
CA GLN A 2 -6.72 -1.10 -7.13
C GLN A 2 -5.26 -1.43 -7.32
N PHE A 3 -4.43 -0.81 -6.49
CA PHE A 3 -3.00 -1.00 -6.48
C PHE A 3 -2.53 -1.39 -5.09
N THR A 4 -1.66 -2.38 -5.03
CA THR A 4 -0.92 -2.72 -3.83
C THR A 4 0.34 -1.86 -3.80
N VAL A 5 0.42 -1.00 -2.79
CA VAL A 5 1.58 -0.13 -2.54
C VAL A 5 2.37 -0.73 -1.39
N GLY A 6 3.57 -1.21 -1.69
CA GLY A 6 4.54 -1.64 -0.69
C GLY A 6 5.30 -0.43 -0.14
N PHE A 7 5.33 -0.28 1.18
CA PHE A 7 5.98 0.85 1.83
C PHE A 7 6.73 0.42 3.09
N LYS A 8 7.68 1.26 3.50
CA LYS A 8 8.36 1.18 4.77
C LYS A 8 8.08 2.43 5.59
N SER A 9 7.59 2.26 6.82
CA SER A 9 7.36 3.35 7.77
C SER A 9 7.90 2.94 9.13
N GLU A 10 8.66 3.83 9.78
CA GLU A 10 9.22 3.58 11.13
C GLU A 10 9.95 2.23 11.26
N GLY A 11 10.72 1.86 10.24
CA GLY A 11 11.47 0.60 10.22
C GLY A 11 10.63 -0.65 9.87
N LYS A 12 9.30 -0.56 9.86
CA LYS A 12 8.40 -1.67 9.51
C LYS A 12 8.06 -1.65 8.03
N LEU A 13 8.17 -2.81 7.38
CA LEU A 13 7.64 -3.00 6.03
C LEU A 13 6.17 -3.39 6.09
N GLY A 14 5.39 -2.86 5.16
CA GLY A 14 3.99 -3.20 4.97
C GLY A 14 3.55 -2.99 3.54
N HIS A 15 2.37 -3.47 3.21
CA HIS A 15 1.72 -3.15 1.95
C HIS A 15 0.25 -2.86 2.18
N VAL A 16 -0.28 -1.92 1.41
CA VAL A 16 -1.67 -1.48 1.51
C VAL A 16 -2.31 -1.45 0.13
N LEU A 17 -3.60 -1.78 0.07
CA LEU A 17 -4.42 -1.63 -1.12
C LEU A 17 -4.95 -0.19 -1.18
N ILE A 18 -4.63 0.52 -2.26
CA ILE A 18 -5.07 1.88 -2.53
C ILE A 18 -5.84 1.89 -3.84
N ASP A 19 -7.01 2.53 -3.84
CA ASP A 19 -7.73 2.85 -5.07
C ASP A 19 -7.09 4.05 -5.78
N GLY A 20 -6.78 3.90 -7.06
CA GLY A 20 -6.19 4.93 -7.90
C GLY A 20 -6.46 4.69 -9.37
N ASP A 21 -6.34 5.74 -10.18
CA ASP A 21 -6.47 5.63 -11.63
C ASP A 21 -5.26 4.91 -12.22
N ASP A 22 -4.07 5.20 -11.69
CA ASP A 22 -2.82 4.54 -11.99
C ASP A 22 -1.95 4.28 -10.74
N ALA A 23 -0.76 3.71 -10.96
CA ALA A 23 0.20 3.40 -9.91
C ALA A 23 0.78 4.65 -9.22
N LEU A 24 0.97 5.75 -9.96
CA LEU A 24 1.53 6.98 -9.42
C LEU A 24 0.53 7.67 -8.48
N VAL A 25 -0.73 7.77 -8.90
CA VAL A 25 -1.84 8.27 -8.09
C VAL A 25 -1.98 7.45 -6.81
N ALA A 26 -1.89 6.12 -6.89
CA ALA A 26 -1.95 5.26 -5.71
C ALA A 26 -0.78 5.52 -4.74
N ALA A 27 0.44 5.69 -5.26
CA ALA A 27 1.60 6.05 -4.43
C ALA A 27 1.42 7.42 -3.76
N LEU A 28 1.03 8.44 -4.51
CA LEU A 28 0.85 9.78 -3.98
C LEU A 28 -0.24 9.83 -2.91
N LYS A 29 -1.34 9.08 -3.08
CA LYS A 29 -2.38 8.94 -2.04
C LYS A 29 -1.83 8.35 -0.75
N LEU A 30 -0.96 7.34 -0.81
CA LEU A 30 -0.31 6.80 0.38
C LEU A 30 0.62 7.83 1.02
N LYS A 31 1.42 8.52 0.21
CA LYS A 31 2.36 9.55 0.68
C LYS A 31 1.64 10.74 1.32
N ALA A 32 0.46 11.11 0.81
CA ALA A 32 -0.38 12.14 1.40
C ALA A 32 -0.93 11.75 2.78
N LYS A 33 -1.25 10.47 2.99
CA LYS A 33 -1.72 9.94 4.29
C LYS A 33 -0.58 9.75 5.29
N CYS A 34 0.55 9.24 4.82
CA CYS A 34 1.74 8.99 5.63
C CYS A 34 2.96 9.60 4.95
N PRO A 35 3.24 10.90 5.15
CA PRO A 35 4.39 11.56 4.52
C PRO A 35 5.74 10.92 4.86
N ALA A 36 5.85 10.30 6.04
CA ALA A 36 7.04 9.57 6.47
C ALA A 36 7.24 8.21 5.77
N ALA A 37 6.20 7.67 5.12
CA ALA A 37 6.30 6.38 4.45
C ALA A 37 7.21 6.46 3.21
N THR A 38 8.18 5.55 3.13
CA THR A 38 9.00 5.37 1.93
C THR A 38 8.34 4.33 1.05
N ILE A 39 7.90 4.73 -0.14
CA ILE A 39 7.27 3.82 -1.09
C ILE A 39 8.35 3.00 -1.77
N MET A 40 8.22 1.67 -1.71
CA MET A 40 9.19 0.74 -2.28
C MET A 40 8.76 0.24 -3.65
N TYR A 41 7.48 -0.11 -3.79
CA TYR A 41 6.92 -0.56 -5.06
C TYR A 41 5.43 -0.29 -5.12
N VAL A 42 4.90 -0.20 -6.34
CA VAL A 42 3.46 -0.16 -6.61
C VAL A 42 3.15 -1.17 -7.68
N ARG A 43 2.14 -1.99 -7.47
CA ARG A 43 1.67 -2.98 -8.45
C ARG A 43 0.15 -2.99 -8.53
N PRO A 44 -0.46 -3.33 -9.67
CA PRO A 44 -1.89 -3.61 -9.74
C PRO A 44 -2.28 -4.73 -8.75
N ARG A 45 -3.50 -4.66 -8.22
CA ARG A 45 -4.04 -5.69 -7.31
C ARG A 45 -4.01 -7.04 -8.02
N ASN A 46 -3.35 -8.01 -7.40
CA ASN A 46 -3.40 -9.38 -7.86
C ASN A 46 -4.37 -10.15 -6.95
N ARG A 47 -5.65 -10.22 -7.35
CA ARG A 47 -6.72 -10.82 -6.54
C ARG A 47 -6.37 -12.22 -6.01
N ARG A 48 -5.63 -13.02 -6.78
CA ARG A 48 -5.21 -14.37 -6.37
C ARG A 48 -3.98 -14.35 -5.44
N GLY A 49 -3.00 -13.48 -5.72
CA GLY A 49 -1.77 -13.35 -4.94
C GLY A 49 -1.99 -12.67 -3.58
N ASP A 50 -2.81 -11.61 -3.54
CA ASP A 50 -3.11 -10.85 -2.32
C ASP A 50 -4.05 -11.64 -1.38
N ASN A 51 -4.86 -12.57 -1.89
CA ASN A 51 -5.62 -13.51 -1.05
C ASN A 51 -4.72 -14.53 -0.33
N ARG A 52 -3.53 -14.84 -0.88
CA ARG A 52 -2.55 -15.75 -0.25
C ARG A 52 -1.65 -15.03 0.75
N HIS A 53 -1.40 -13.74 0.53
CA HIS A 53 -0.66 -12.88 1.43
C HIS A 53 -1.52 -11.66 1.76
N PRO A 54 -2.46 -11.81 2.71
CA PRO A 54 -3.31 -10.69 3.09
C PRO A 54 -2.42 -9.51 3.48
N PRO A 55 -2.74 -8.28 3.03
CA PRO A 55 -2.10 -7.10 3.55
C PRO A 55 -2.22 -7.12 5.06
N LEU A 56 -1.07 -6.93 5.74
CA LEU A 56 -1.05 -6.75 7.18
C LEU A 56 -2.13 -5.71 7.51
N PRO A 57 -3.03 -6.00 8.45
CA PRO A 57 -4.10 -5.08 8.80
C PRO A 57 -3.41 -3.78 9.19
N ALA A 58 -3.65 -2.75 8.40
CA ALA A 58 -3.16 -1.41 8.69
C ALA A 58 -3.67 -1.08 10.08
N LEU A 59 -2.74 -1.01 11.05
CA LEU A 59 -2.86 -0.38 12.35
C LEU A 59 -4.33 -0.21 12.79
N SER A 60 -4.88 -1.22 13.45
CA SER A 60 -6.11 -1.05 14.23
C SER A 60 -5.91 0.15 15.15
N PRO A 61 -6.69 1.24 15.02
CA PRO A 61 -6.73 2.22 16.09
C PRO A 61 -7.43 1.55 17.27
N ASN A 62 -6.79 1.55 18.44
CA ASN A 62 -7.49 1.39 19.70
C ASN A 62 -8.45 2.57 19.91
#